data_AF-A0A8J7JUD1-F1
#
_entry.id   AF-A0A8J7JUD1-F1
#
_cell.length_a   1.000
_cell.length_b   1.000
_cell.length_c   1.000
_cell.angle_alpha   90.00
_cell.angle_beta   90.00
_cell.angle_gamma   90.00
#
_symmetry.space_group_name_H-M   'P 1'
#
loop_
_entity.id
_entity.type
_entity.pdbx_description
1 polymer ?
#
loop_
_entity_poly.entity_id
_entity_poly.type
_entity_poly.pdbx_seq_one_letter_code
_entity_poly.pdbx_strand_id
1 'polypeptide(L)' 'MVESNSLGDGGQNQSAVSERSVPAREAFVSTRKAFTDLEAAGITDFQIFNALADLFHERKMPDVSELMAEAAYRCFERE' A
#
# COMPACT_ATOMS: atom_id res chain seq x y z
N MET A 1 43.59 9.53 -38.13
CA MET A 1 42.82 8.34 -38.53
C MET A 1 42.64 7.52 -37.26
N VAL A 2 41.48 7.68 -36.62
CA VAL A 2 40.34 6.72 -36.66
C VAL A 2 40.66 5.55 -35.72
N GLU A 3 40.28 5.70 -34.45
CA GLU A 3 39.04 5.18 -33.83
C GLU A 3 39.25 3.76 -33.29
N SER A 4 39.27 3.63 -31.97
CA SER A 4 38.95 2.38 -31.29
C SER A 4 37.63 2.58 -30.57
N ASN A 5 36.63 1.90 -31.11
CA ASN A 5 35.23 1.96 -30.72
C ASN A 5 34.98 1.63 -29.25
N SER A 6 34.06 2.40 -28.68
CA SER A 6 33.22 2.02 -27.54
C SER A 6 32.48 0.71 -27.81
N LEU A 7 32.30 -0.12 -26.77
CA LEU A 7 31.08 -0.89 -26.46
C LEU A 7 31.32 -1.81 -25.25
N GLY A 8 30.36 -1.83 -24.32
CA GLY A 8 30.40 -2.50 -23.02
C GLY A 8 29.94 -1.51 -21.96
N ASP A 9 28.71 -0.99 -22.04
CA ASP A 9 27.45 -1.67 -21.72
C ASP A 9 27.37 -2.16 -20.28
N GLY A 10 26.31 -1.71 -19.60
CA GLY A 10 25.68 -2.50 -18.56
C GLY A 10 26.05 -2.14 -17.14
N GLY A 11 25.17 -1.36 -16.51
CA GLY A 11 24.97 -1.47 -15.07
C GLY A 11 25.65 -0.38 -14.25
N GLN A 12 25.24 0.87 -14.48
CA GLN A 12 25.07 1.76 -13.33
C GLN A 12 24.25 1.00 -12.30
N ASN A 13 24.92 0.58 -11.22
CA ASN A 13 24.30 0.10 -9.98
C ASN A 13 23.34 1.21 -9.50
N GLN A 14 22.14 1.22 -10.06
CA GLN A 14 20.95 1.51 -9.30
C GLN A 14 20.91 0.41 -8.24
N SER A 15 21.65 0.60 -7.16
CA SER A 15 21.30 0.00 -5.89
C SER A 15 19.92 0.52 -5.60
N ALA A 16 18.96 -0.28 -6.09
CA ALA A 16 17.56 -0.20 -5.86
C ALA A 16 17.37 0.24 -4.43
N VAL A 17 16.59 1.32 -4.29
CA VAL A 17 15.95 1.70 -3.04
C VAL A 17 15.56 0.40 -2.37
N SER A 18 16.25 0.06 -1.29
CA SER A 18 15.94 -1.10 -0.49
C SER A 18 14.60 -0.78 0.14
N GLU A 19 13.53 -1.06 -0.60
CA GLU A 19 12.19 -1.24 -0.09
C GLU A 19 12.37 -2.25 1.02
N ARG A 20 12.49 -1.75 2.25
CA ARG A 20 12.48 -2.58 3.44
C ARG A 20 11.17 -3.32 3.39
N SER A 21 11.19 -4.55 2.85
CA SER A 21 10.08 -5.47 2.93
C SER A 21 9.93 -5.76 4.41
N VAL A 22 9.09 -4.97 5.08
CA VAL A 22 8.69 -5.23 6.45
C VAL A 22 8.16 -6.67 6.42
N PRO A 23 8.74 -7.60 7.20
CA PRO A 23 8.28 -8.98 7.23
C PRO A 23 6.76 -9.00 7.39
N ALA A 24 6.03 -9.86 6.66
CA ALA A 24 4.57 -9.86 6.64
C ALA A 24 3.94 -9.87 8.05
N ARG A 25 4.63 -10.48 9.03
CA ARG A 25 4.27 -10.48 10.45
C ARG A 25 4.35 -9.09 11.10
N GLU A 26 5.39 -8.33 10.82
CA GLU A 26 5.56 -6.97 11.33
C GLU A 26 4.56 -6.00 10.69
N ALA A 27 4.29 -6.17 9.39
CA ALA A 27 3.25 -5.41 8.69
C ALA A 27 1.89 -5.66 9.33
N PHE A 28 1.54 -6.93 9.59
CA PHE A 28 0.30 -7.30 10.26
C PHE A 28 0.18 -6.69 11.68
N VAL A 29 1.24 -6.78 12.48
CA VAL A 29 1.24 -6.21 13.84
C VAL A 29 1.09 -4.67 13.79
N SER A 30 1.79 -4.02 12.87
CA SER A 30 1.71 -2.57 12.68
C SER A 30 0.32 -2.13 12.22
N THR A 31 -0.26 -2.82 11.23
CA THR A 31 -1.63 -2.56 10.76
C THR A 31 -2.62 -2.74 11.89
N ARG A 32 -2.56 -3.84 12.64
CA ARG A 32 -3.47 -4.07 13.77
C ARG A 32 -3.39 -2.96 14.80
N LYS A 33 -2.18 -2.50 15.13
CA LYS A 33 -1.99 -1.37 16.05
C LYS A 33 -2.63 -0.10 15.49
N ALA A 34 -2.44 0.21 14.21
CA ALA A 34 -3.03 1.39 13.58
C ALA A 34 -4.58 1.36 13.65
N PHE A 35 -5.20 0.20 13.42
CA PHE A 35 -6.65 0.05 13.58
C PHE A 35 -7.10 0.32 15.03
N THR A 36 -6.42 -0.26 16.03
CA THR A 36 -6.73 0.00 17.44
C THR A 36 -6.57 1.48 17.83
N ASP A 37 -5.55 2.16 17.29
CA ASP A 37 -5.33 3.59 17.55
C ASP A 37 -6.46 4.45 16.93
N LEU A 38 -6.98 4.07 15.75
CA LEU A 38 -8.10 4.74 15.08
C LEU A 38 -9.43 4.51 15.82
N GLU A 39 -9.69 3.28 16.28
CA GLU A 39 -10.84 2.95 17.12
C GLU A 39 -10.83 3.76 18.43
N ALA A 40 -9.66 3.88 19.07
CA ALA A 40 -9.49 4.68 20.29
C ALA A 40 -9.73 6.18 20.04
N ALA A 41 -9.57 6.66 18.81
CA ALA A 41 -9.91 8.01 18.39
C ALA A 41 -11.40 8.18 18.01
N GLY A 42 -12.21 7.12 18.10
CA GLY A 42 -13.63 7.13 17.78
C GLY A 42 -13.95 7.04 16.29
N ILE A 43 -12.99 6.62 15.47
CA ILE A 43 -13.20 6.39 14.04
C ILE A 43 -13.81 5.01 13.86
N THR A 44 -14.92 4.92 13.14
CA THR A 44 -15.66 3.65 12.96
C THR A 44 -15.01 2.78 11.88
N ASP A 45 -15.26 1.47 11.94
CA ASP A 45 -14.80 0.52 10.92
C ASP A 45 -15.25 0.94 9.51
N PHE A 46 -16.49 1.42 9.38
CA PHE A 46 -17.02 1.97 8.13
C PHE A 46 -16.12 3.09 7.59
N GLN A 47 -15.77 4.07 8.43
CA GLN A 47 -14.93 5.21 8.02
C GLN A 47 -13.53 4.76 7.61
N ILE A 48 -12.96 3.78 8.32
CA ILE A 48 -11.63 3.24 8.00
C ILE A 48 -11.65 2.56 6.63
N PHE A 49 -12.59 1.64 6.40
CA PHE A 49 -12.67 0.92 5.12
C PHE A 49 -13.04 1.84 3.96
N ASN A 50 -13.90 2.83 4.16
CA ASN A 50 -14.23 3.81 3.12
C ASN A 50 -13.00 4.63 2.71
N ALA A 51 -12.22 5.12 3.69
CA ALA A 51 -10.98 5.85 3.39
C ALA A 51 -9.92 4.97 2.70
N LEU A 52 -9.86 3.67 3.03
CA LEU A 52 -8.99 2.73 2.33
C LEU A 52 -9.44 2.50 0.89
N ALA A 53 -10.75 2.45 0.62
CA ALA A 53 -11.28 2.34 -0.73
C ALA A 53 -10.83 3.51 -1.62
N ASP A 54 -10.95 4.73 -1.11
CA ASP A 54 -10.49 5.95 -1.80
C ASP A 54 -8.97 5.90 -2.05
N LEU A 55 -8.18 5.53 -1.04
CA LEU A 55 -6.72 5.42 -1.16
C LEU A 55 -6.29 4.44 -2.26
N PHE A 56 -6.92 3.26 -2.32
CA PHE A 56 -6.58 2.27 -3.33
C PHE A 56 -7.09 2.66 -4.73
N HIS A 57 -8.18 3.43 -4.81
CA HIS A 57 -8.63 4.02 -6.07
C HIS A 57 -7.58 4.99 -6.63
N GLU A 58 -7.10 5.92 -5.80
CA GLU A 58 -6.05 6.89 -6.17
C GLU A 58 -4.75 6.21 -6.61
N ARG A 59 -4.41 5.07 -5.98
CA ARG A 59 -3.25 4.24 -6.33
C ARG A 59 -3.45 3.40 -7.59
N LYS A 60 -4.58 3.52 -8.29
CA LYS A 60 -4.93 2.75 -9.49
C LYS A 60 -4.98 1.24 -9.22
N MET A 61 -5.47 0.85 -8.04
CA MET A 61 -5.69 -0.52 -7.62
C MET A 61 -7.20 -0.79 -7.46
N PRO A 62 -7.96 -0.87 -8.57
CA PRO A 62 -9.43 -0.90 -8.53
C PRO A 62 -9.98 -2.13 -7.79
N ASP A 63 -9.39 -3.31 -7.98
CA ASP A 63 -9.86 -4.55 -7.33
C ASP A 63 -9.78 -4.45 -5.80
N VAL A 64 -8.71 -3.83 -5.28
CA VAL A 64 -8.54 -3.63 -3.83
C VAL A 64 -9.47 -2.54 -3.32
N SER A 65 -9.65 -1.47 -4.10
CA SER A 65 -10.59 -0.39 -3.79
C SER A 65 -12.02 -0.93 -3.65
N GLU A 66 -12.47 -1.76 -4.58
CA GLU A 66 -13.80 -2.38 -4.56
C GLU A 66 -13.98 -3.29 -3.33
N LEU A 67 -12.98 -4.12 -3.01
CA LEU A 67 -13.00 -4.96 -1.81
C LEU A 67 -13.14 -4.13 -0.52
N MET A 68 -12.45 -2.99 -0.42
CA MET A 68 -12.55 -2.11 0.74
C MET A 68 -13.91 -1.40 0.79
N ALA A 69 -14.46 -0.98 -0.37
CA ALA A 69 -15.78 -0.37 -0.45
C ALA A 69 -16.89 -1.37 -0.04
N GLU A 70 -16.78 -2.63 -0.45
CA GLU A 70 -17.71 -3.69 -0.02
C GLU A 70 -17.61 -3.94 1.49
N ALA A 71 -16.39 -3.96 2.04
CA ALA A 71 -16.19 -4.08 3.49
C ALA A 71 -16.83 -2.91 4.25
N ALA A 72 -16.65 -1.68 3.77
CA ALA A 72 -17.29 -0.50 4.34
C ALA A 72 -18.82 -0.64 4.31
N TYR A 73 -19.39 -1.02 3.16
CA TYR A 73 -20.84 -1.21 3.02
C TYR A 73 -21.40 -2.24 4.03
N ARG A 74 -20.71 -3.36 4.22
CA ARG A 74 -21.10 -4.39 5.20
C ARG A 74 -21.01 -3.89 6.65
N CYS A 75 -20.08 -2.99 6.96
CA CYS A 75 -20.01 -2.35 8.27
C CYS A 75 -21.21 -1.41 8.47
N PHE A 76 -21.54 -0.60 7.47
CA PHE A 76 -22.69 0.31 7.50
C PHE A 76 -24.03 -0.42 7.70
N GLU A 77 -24.25 -1.57 7.05
CA GLU A 77 -25.50 -2.34 7.22
C GLU A 77 -25.68 -2.94 8.63
N ARG A 78 -24.62 -3.01 9.43
CA ARG A 78 -24.65 -3.56 10.79
C ARG A 78 -24.87 -2.52 11.88
N GLU A 79 -24.59 -1.25 11.59
CA GLU A 79 -24.80 -0.10 12.48
C GLU A 79 -26.25 0.39 12.41
#